data_AF-D2VQN4-F1
#
_entry.id   AF-D2VQN4-F1
#
_cell.length_a   1.000
_cell.length_b   1.000
_cell.length_c   1.000
_cell.angle_alpha   90.00
_cell.angle_beta   90.00
_cell.angle_gamma   90.00
#
_symmetry.space_group_name_H-M   'P 1'
#
loop_
_entity.id
_entity.type
_entity.pdbx_description
1 polymer ?
#
loop_
_entity_poly.entity_id
_entity_poly.type
_entity_poly.pdbx_seq_one_letter_code
_entity_poly.pdbx_strand_id
1 'polypeptide(L)'
;MGQSLQSQLVSSCQSDQVELCKSILNQDLNLFNYEDDKNILLMCAKYESVGIIKMLFSDFKTQVMAIIDKTDWPSNYTALHWACYNQNLEIVKILVENGANTTLENADGHKAIDLCEKNSSVYSYLASDRASLFDWMKKTLQPNKYNHSNYKPSGNEDYVTTDTDDGFVEIEKVEVIETEKTQREESKPLTSKLQILENITKSFAKTFKIESTLSHDITSSVRFSKVNDMELMDPIASGSEGKVFYGRWKKQSVAIKVIEVPYLTEGLVENLNLILNISHKYCVSHHSFSYDEENCKLYIIMELMNTNLFKYIFRQRKELTLKEKVHALHSISIGMFYLHDMNPPVLNLDLKLENILINIGNDGRPSDIKICDFGLSMFKSKAEFIKLTDPVGTLRAIAPEILHNFTCSEKSDVYSFGILMYELLFGRVAYYDYLENANENDGDDLLLNIVNNHKRPTIPSDYTMPTLNQERTSVETLIDMMQKCWVEDPKQRPTFDQITTELEKIVLPCK
;
A
#
# COMPACT_ATOMS: atom_id res chain seq x y z
N MET A 1 34.44 24.12 50.49
CA MET A 1 33.51 23.00 50.78
C MET A 1 33.34 22.22 49.49
N GLY A 2 33.25 20.88 49.55
CA GLY A 2 32.98 20.10 48.34
C GLY A 2 31.56 20.33 47.83
N GLN A 3 31.38 20.34 46.51
CA GLN A 3 30.06 20.15 45.91
C GLN A 3 29.53 18.75 46.26
N SER A 4 28.22 18.60 46.48
CA SER A 4 27.61 17.28 46.66
C SER A 4 27.64 16.50 45.35
N LEU A 5 27.67 15.17 45.42
CA LEU A 5 27.60 14.29 44.23
C LEU A 5 26.38 14.61 43.35
N GLN A 6 25.23 14.96 43.94
CA GLN A 6 24.05 15.45 43.22
C GLN A 6 24.35 16.74 42.43
N SER A 7 24.97 17.75 43.05
CA SER A 7 25.30 19.02 42.36
C SER A 7 26.38 18.84 41.27
N GLN A 8 27.31 17.90 41.46
CA GLN A 8 28.28 17.51 40.42
C GLN A 8 27.58 16.77 39.27
N LEU A 9 26.60 15.91 39.56
CA LEU A 9 25.81 15.21 38.56
C LEU A 9 25.01 16.18 37.70
N VAL A 10 24.30 17.14 38.31
CA VAL A 10 23.58 18.21 37.60
C VAL A 10 24.53 19.00 36.71
N SER A 11 25.70 19.40 37.23
CA SER A 11 26.72 20.11 36.44
C SER A 11 27.27 19.25 35.28
N SER A 12 27.40 17.94 35.46
CA SER A 12 27.85 17.04 34.39
C SER A 12 26.79 16.88 33.29
N CYS A 13 25.50 16.83 33.65
CA CYS A 13 24.39 16.81 32.69
C CYS A 13 24.34 18.13 31.88
N GLN A 14 24.39 19.28 32.56
CA GLN A 14 24.41 20.62 31.95
C GLN A 14 25.59 20.88 31.00
N SER A 15 26.61 20.01 30.98
CA SER A 15 27.80 20.15 30.13
C SER A 15 28.13 18.87 29.35
N ASP A 16 27.20 17.92 29.27
CA ASP A 16 27.31 16.58 28.67
C ASP A 16 28.63 15.83 28.99
N GLN A 17 29.11 15.96 30.23
CA GLN A 17 30.40 15.40 30.68
C GLN A 17 30.27 13.90 30.99
N VAL A 18 30.19 13.08 29.94
CA VAL A 18 29.92 11.63 29.98
C VAL A 18 30.73 10.89 31.04
N GLU A 19 32.07 11.01 31.03
CA GLU A 19 32.94 10.27 31.96
C GLU A 19 32.82 10.73 33.42
N LEU A 20 32.53 12.02 33.66
CA LEU A 20 32.27 12.52 35.02
C LEU A 20 30.93 11.99 35.53
N CYS A 21 29.88 12.06 34.71
CA CYS A 21 28.56 11.51 35.01
C CYS A 21 28.65 10.01 35.32
N LYS A 22 29.34 9.25 34.46
CA LYS A 22 29.59 7.81 34.61
C LYS A 22 30.40 7.49 35.87
N SER A 23 31.41 8.29 36.21
CA SER A 23 32.17 8.14 37.45
C SER A 23 31.30 8.35 38.70
N ILE A 24 30.39 9.33 38.67
CA ILE A 24 29.46 9.62 39.77
C ILE A 24 28.43 8.50 39.95
N LEU A 25 27.82 8.01 38.86
CA LEU A 25 26.81 6.94 38.92
C LEU A 25 27.38 5.60 39.38
N ASN A 26 28.66 5.32 39.10
CA ASN A 26 29.36 4.15 39.64
C ASN A 26 29.71 4.27 41.13
N GLN A 27 29.65 5.47 41.72
CA GLN A 27 29.84 5.68 43.17
C GLN A 27 28.53 5.54 43.95
N ASP A 28 27.40 5.98 43.39
CA ASP A 28 26.08 5.82 44.00
C ASP A 28 24.97 5.65 42.95
N LEU A 29 24.41 4.43 42.87
CA LEU A 29 23.30 4.10 41.97
C LEU A 29 21.95 4.69 42.40
N ASN A 30 21.82 5.21 43.64
CA ASN A 30 20.61 5.93 44.04
C ASN A 30 20.47 7.26 43.29
N LEU A 31 21.56 7.79 42.73
CA LEU A 31 21.58 9.03 41.95
C LEU A 31 20.83 8.94 40.61
N PHE A 32 20.37 7.76 40.20
CA PHE A 32 19.39 7.61 39.12
C PHE A 32 18.05 8.28 39.43
N ASN A 33 17.66 8.38 40.71
CA ASN A 33 16.42 8.98 41.18
C ASN A 33 16.61 9.56 42.59
N TYR A 34 17.32 10.68 42.70
CA TYR A 34 17.79 11.22 43.99
C TYR A 34 16.78 12.10 44.74
N GLU A 35 15.73 12.55 44.05
CA GLU A 35 14.49 13.11 44.63
C GLU A 35 13.30 12.48 43.88
N ASP A 36 12.10 12.47 44.46
CA ASP A 36 10.94 11.75 43.90
C ASP A 36 10.53 12.24 42.50
N ASP A 37 10.78 13.52 42.20
CA ASP A 37 10.52 14.22 40.93
C ASP A 37 11.75 14.34 40.01
N LYS A 38 12.95 13.94 40.46
CA LYS A 38 14.22 14.14 39.74
C LYS A 38 14.96 12.84 39.53
N ASN A 39 14.71 12.26 38.35
CA ASN A 39 15.54 11.21 37.79
C ASN A 39 16.55 11.77 36.78
N ILE A 40 17.64 11.03 36.53
CA ILE A 40 18.71 11.51 35.67
C ILE A 40 18.30 11.67 34.20
N LEU A 41 17.42 10.82 33.69
CA LEU A 41 17.01 10.83 32.28
C LEU A 41 16.20 12.09 31.94
N LEU A 42 15.36 12.56 32.86
CA LEU A 42 14.66 13.86 32.78
C LEU A 42 15.65 15.02 32.66
N MET A 43 16.67 15.06 33.52
CA MET A 43 17.68 16.12 33.48
C MET A 43 18.43 16.12 32.15
N CYS A 44 18.85 14.95 31.67
CA CYS A 44 19.60 14.84 30.43
C CYS A 44 18.76 15.20 29.20
N ALA A 45 17.48 14.82 29.15
CA ALA A 45 16.60 15.23 28.05
C ALA A 45 16.35 16.75 28.05
N LYS A 46 16.20 17.34 29.24
CA LYS A 46 15.98 18.77 29.45
C LYS A 46 17.20 19.65 29.13
N TYR A 47 18.41 19.15 29.38
CA TYR A 47 19.69 19.80 29.06
C TYR A 47 20.34 19.30 27.77
N GLU A 48 19.61 18.49 26.98
CA GLU A 48 20.08 17.95 25.70
C GLU A 48 21.40 17.15 25.75
N SER A 49 21.64 16.46 26.87
CA SER A 49 22.87 15.69 27.16
C SER A 49 22.94 14.36 26.36
N VAL A 50 23.07 14.45 25.04
CA VAL A 50 23.04 13.30 24.11
C VAL A 50 24.09 12.23 24.46
N GLY A 51 25.32 12.63 24.80
CA GLY A 51 26.41 11.73 25.14
C GLY A 51 26.13 10.94 26.43
N ILE A 52 25.64 11.63 27.46
CA ILE A 52 25.20 10.99 28.70
C ILE A 52 24.01 10.05 28.44
N ILE A 53 23.01 10.43 27.64
CA ILE A 53 21.86 9.56 27.33
C ILE A 53 22.30 8.28 26.62
N LYS A 54 23.23 8.36 25.66
CA LYS A 54 23.82 7.18 25.01
C LYS A 54 24.53 6.26 26.02
N MET A 55 25.37 6.83 26.87
CA MET A 55 26.09 6.10 27.93
C MET A 55 25.14 5.46 28.96
N LEU A 56 24.06 6.15 29.33
CA LEU A 56 23.02 5.64 30.21
C LEU A 56 22.36 4.38 29.61
N PHE A 57 21.94 4.43 28.34
CA PHE A 57 21.32 3.28 27.67
C PHE A 57 22.30 2.15 27.29
N SER A 58 23.61 2.39 27.21
CA SER A 58 24.62 1.33 27.01
C SER A 58 25.07 0.67 28.31
N ASP A 59 25.41 1.46 29.33
CA ASP A 59 26.17 1.00 30.49
C ASP A 59 25.27 0.73 31.72
N PHE A 60 24.11 1.39 31.79
CA PHE A 60 23.19 1.36 32.92
C PHE A 60 21.74 1.02 32.53
N LYS A 61 21.57 0.28 31.43
CA LYS A 61 20.25 0.05 30.80
C LYS A 61 19.15 -0.39 31.78
N THR A 62 19.45 -1.29 32.71
CA THR A 62 18.47 -1.79 33.70
C THR A 62 17.94 -0.67 34.60
N GLN A 63 18.82 0.24 35.05
CA GLN A 63 18.47 1.38 35.89
C GLN A 63 17.70 2.44 35.10
N VAL A 64 18.07 2.68 33.84
CA VAL A 64 17.38 3.64 32.95
C VAL A 64 15.98 3.18 32.59
N MET A 65 15.80 1.89 32.27
CA MET A 65 14.48 1.33 31.95
C MET A 65 13.50 1.41 33.14
N ALA A 66 13.99 1.47 34.38
CA ALA A 66 13.16 1.67 35.57
C ALA A 66 12.70 3.14 35.78
N ILE A 67 13.22 4.09 34.98
CA ILE A 67 12.89 5.53 35.07
C ILE A 67 12.46 6.15 33.72
N ILE A 68 12.39 5.37 32.63
CA ILE A 68 12.22 5.88 31.26
C ILE A 68 10.95 6.73 31.07
N ASP A 69 9.86 6.31 31.70
CA ASP A 69 8.54 6.97 31.67
C ASP A 69 8.22 7.71 32.98
N LYS A 70 9.18 7.84 33.91
CA LYS A 70 8.98 8.68 35.11
C LYS A 70 8.89 10.15 34.70
N THR A 71 7.96 10.86 35.32
CA THR A 71 7.70 12.28 35.06
C THR A 71 8.37 13.20 36.09
N ASP A 72 8.59 14.46 35.74
CA ASP A 72 8.85 15.52 36.72
C ASP A 72 7.55 16.02 37.39
N TRP A 73 7.70 16.92 38.37
CA TRP A 73 6.61 17.64 39.03
C TRP A 73 6.89 19.15 38.99
N PRO A 74 5.87 20.03 38.83
CA PRO A 74 4.44 19.75 38.71
C PRO A 74 3.98 19.43 37.28
N SER A 75 4.84 19.55 36.27
CA SER A 75 4.44 19.51 34.86
C SER A 75 4.07 18.12 34.34
N ASN A 76 4.44 17.05 35.04
CA ASN A 76 4.32 15.66 34.60
C ASN A 76 5.00 15.38 33.23
N TYR A 77 6.10 16.06 32.90
CA TYR A 77 6.84 15.79 31.66
C TYR A 77 7.70 14.53 31.86
N THR A 78 7.62 13.56 30.93
CA THR A 78 8.62 12.49 30.82
C THR A 78 9.89 13.00 30.11
N ALA A 79 10.96 12.20 30.09
CA ALA A 79 12.16 12.52 29.30
C ALA A 79 11.82 12.73 27.81
N LEU A 80 10.84 11.99 27.28
CA LEU A 80 10.38 12.13 25.90
C LEU A 80 9.68 13.48 25.67
N HIS A 81 8.87 13.98 26.62
CA HIS A 81 8.24 15.30 26.51
C HIS A 81 9.29 16.42 26.43
N TRP A 82 10.33 16.37 27.26
CA TRP A 82 11.45 17.34 27.20
C TRP A 82 12.21 17.27 25.87
N ALA A 83 12.53 16.07 25.39
CA ALA A 83 13.22 15.87 24.11
C ALA A 83 12.40 16.37 22.91
N CYS A 84 11.09 16.18 22.94
CA CYS A 84 10.17 16.66 21.91
C CYS A 84 9.99 18.18 21.93
N TYR A 85 9.83 18.77 23.12
CA TYR A 85 9.75 20.22 23.31
C TYR A 85 11.01 20.94 22.78
N ASN A 86 12.20 20.40 23.09
CA ASN A 86 13.49 20.88 22.59
C ASN A 86 13.74 20.56 21.09
N GLN A 87 12.81 19.92 20.38
CA GLN A 87 12.96 19.43 18.99
C GLN A 87 14.21 18.53 18.76
N ASN A 88 14.72 17.85 19.79
CA ASN A 88 15.95 17.08 19.71
C ASN A 88 15.70 15.66 19.17
N LEU A 89 15.76 15.52 17.83
CA LEU A 89 15.50 14.26 17.14
C LEU A 89 16.37 13.09 17.59
N GLU A 90 17.63 13.32 17.98
CA GLU A 90 18.52 12.23 18.38
C GLU A 90 18.13 11.65 19.74
N ILE A 91 17.76 12.50 20.71
CA ILE A 91 17.25 12.04 22.00
C ILE A 91 15.89 11.36 21.82
N VAL A 92 14.98 11.93 21.01
CA VAL A 92 13.67 11.34 20.74
C VAL A 92 13.81 9.94 20.13
N LYS A 93 14.73 9.74 19.17
CA LYS A 93 15.04 8.42 18.62
C LYS A 93 15.52 7.45 19.71
N ILE A 94 16.54 7.82 20.49
CA ILE A 94 17.10 6.93 21.52
C ILE A 94 16.03 6.52 22.55
N LEU A 95 15.15 7.45 22.94
CA LEU A 95 14.05 7.17 23.88
C LEU A 95 12.99 6.25 23.28
N VAL A 96 12.51 6.52 22.06
CA VAL A 96 11.49 5.69 21.38
C VAL A 96 12.03 4.31 21.04
N GLU A 97 13.27 4.20 20.54
CA GLU A 97 13.93 2.93 20.22
C GLU A 97 14.20 2.05 21.46
N ASN A 98 14.27 2.66 22.65
CA ASN A 98 14.33 1.94 23.94
C ASN A 98 12.96 1.81 24.64
N GLY A 99 11.86 2.24 24.01
CA GLY A 99 10.50 1.94 24.45
C GLY A 99 9.84 2.99 25.35
N ALA A 100 10.27 4.25 25.33
CA ALA A 100 9.58 5.35 26.00
C ALA A 100 8.15 5.53 25.46
N ASN A 101 7.18 5.77 26.35
CA ASN A 101 5.77 5.80 25.99
C ASN A 101 5.36 7.13 25.33
N THR A 102 5.19 7.09 24.01
CA THR A 102 4.76 8.22 23.16
C THR A 102 3.34 8.73 23.44
N THR A 103 2.54 8.01 24.23
CA THR A 103 1.12 8.31 24.49
C THR A 103 0.79 8.81 25.89
N LEU A 104 1.78 8.89 26.79
CA LEU A 104 1.60 9.57 28.08
C LEU A 104 1.25 11.05 27.85
N GLU A 105 0.37 11.57 28.70
CA GLU A 105 -0.05 12.97 28.73
C GLU A 105 0.57 13.67 29.94
N ASN A 106 1.03 14.91 29.73
CA ASN A 106 1.56 15.76 30.80
C ASN A 106 0.41 16.40 31.62
N ALA A 107 0.74 17.29 32.58
CA ALA A 107 -0.25 17.92 33.46
C ALA A 107 -1.27 18.82 32.72
N ASP A 108 -0.95 19.27 31.51
CA ASP A 108 -1.81 20.06 30.63
C ASP A 108 -2.64 19.20 29.65
N GLY A 109 -2.45 17.88 29.64
CA GLY A 109 -3.09 16.94 28.70
C GLY A 109 -2.39 16.78 27.35
N HIS A 110 -1.23 17.42 27.15
CA HIS A 110 -0.43 17.30 25.92
C HIS A 110 0.41 16.01 25.95
N LYS A 111 0.50 15.31 24.81
CA LYS A 111 1.45 14.22 24.60
C LYS A 111 2.77 14.77 24.06
N ALA A 112 3.80 13.92 24.05
CA ALA A 112 5.10 14.26 23.50
C ALA A 112 5.05 14.81 22.06
N ILE A 113 4.17 14.28 21.19
CA ILE A 113 4.00 14.78 19.80
C ILE A 113 3.35 16.16 19.73
N ASP A 114 2.49 16.53 20.71
CA ASP A 114 1.79 17.81 20.74
C ASP A 114 2.75 18.97 21.12
N LEU A 115 3.92 18.64 21.69
CA LEU A 115 5.02 19.57 21.99
C LEU A 115 5.99 19.75 20.80
N CYS A 116 5.77 19.08 19.67
CA CYS A 116 6.62 19.22 18.49
C CYS A 116 6.17 20.38 17.57
N GLU A 117 7.13 21.11 17.01
CA GLU A 117 6.85 22.10 15.97
C GLU A 117 6.30 21.40 14.72
N LYS A 118 5.17 21.91 14.19
CA LYS A 118 4.57 21.38 12.97
C LYS A 118 5.54 21.63 11.80
N ASN A 119 5.96 20.55 11.14
CA ASN A 119 7.04 20.44 10.14
C ASN A 119 8.46 20.18 10.69
N SER A 120 8.68 20.02 12.00
CA SER A 120 9.98 19.56 12.50
C SER A 120 10.25 18.10 12.13
N SER A 121 11.53 17.72 12.03
CA SER A 121 11.92 16.33 11.80
C SER A 121 11.50 15.40 12.94
N VAL A 122 11.31 15.94 14.15
CA VAL A 122 10.73 15.24 15.31
C VAL A 122 9.25 14.99 15.13
N TYR A 123 8.48 16.02 14.72
CA TYR A 123 7.07 15.86 14.39
C TYR A 123 6.87 14.78 13.32
N SER A 124 7.67 14.80 12.25
CA SER A 124 7.61 13.79 11.18
C SER A 124 7.97 12.38 11.67
N TYR A 125 8.96 12.25 12.56
CA TYR A 125 9.33 10.95 13.15
C TYR A 125 8.19 10.39 14.02
N LEU A 126 7.63 11.18 14.94
CA LEU A 126 6.55 10.73 15.83
C LEU A 126 5.19 10.58 15.11
N ALA A 127 4.90 11.42 14.12
CA ALA A 127 3.70 11.29 13.29
C ALA A 127 3.72 10.03 12.41
N SER A 128 4.90 9.45 12.17
CA SER A 128 5.08 8.15 11.50
C SER A 128 4.84 6.95 12.44
N ASP A 129 5.00 7.11 13.76
CA ASP A 129 4.69 6.06 14.76
C ASP A 129 3.31 6.30 15.43
N ARG A 130 2.27 5.84 14.71
CA ARG A 130 0.88 5.51 15.15
C ARG A 130 -0.24 6.51 14.87
N ALA A 131 -0.11 7.79 15.22
CA ALA A 131 -1.32 8.63 15.41
C ALA A 131 -2.09 8.95 14.09
N SER A 132 -1.37 9.41 13.06
CA SER A 132 -1.96 9.96 11.83
C SER A 132 -2.71 8.90 10.99
N LEU A 133 -2.12 7.71 10.87
CA LEU A 133 -2.71 6.58 10.15
C LEU A 133 -4.03 6.13 10.82
N PHE A 134 -4.06 6.04 12.15
CA PHE A 134 -5.25 5.63 12.88
C PHE A 134 -6.40 6.64 12.80
N ASP A 135 -6.14 7.95 12.79
CA ASP A 135 -7.22 8.95 12.67
C ASP A 135 -7.75 9.08 11.22
N TRP A 136 -6.88 8.87 10.22
CA TRP A 136 -7.32 8.70 8.83
C TRP A 136 -8.17 7.43 8.66
N MET A 137 -7.72 6.28 9.19
CA MET A 137 -8.50 5.04 9.17
C MET A 137 -9.86 5.21 9.86
N LYS A 138 -9.93 5.87 11.02
CA LYS A 138 -11.20 6.14 11.73
C LYS A 138 -12.18 7.05 10.96
N LYS A 139 -11.67 7.93 10.09
CA LYS A 139 -12.50 8.79 9.23
C LYS A 139 -12.92 8.09 7.93
N THR A 140 -12.04 7.28 7.35
CA THR A 140 -12.31 6.54 6.10
C THR A 140 -13.14 5.28 6.32
N LEU A 141 -13.06 4.63 7.49
CA LEU A 141 -13.75 3.37 7.81
C LEU A 141 -15.11 3.57 8.53
N GLN A 142 -15.81 4.69 8.30
CA GLN A 142 -17.23 4.74 8.62
C GLN A 142 -18.02 4.08 7.46
N PRO A 143 -18.83 3.04 7.72
CA PRO A 143 -19.49 2.32 6.64
C PRO A 143 -20.60 3.17 5.99
N ASN A 144 -20.44 3.47 4.70
CA ASN A 144 -21.53 3.96 3.86
C ASN A 144 -22.67 2.93 3.85
N LYS A 145 -23.82 3.28 4.43
CA LYS A 145 -25.01 2.42 4.51
C LYS A 145 -25.67 2.20 3.15
N TYR A 146 -25.10 1.33 2.31
CA TYR A 146 -25.81 0.73 1.20
C TYR A 146 -26.80 -0.32 1.73
N ASN A 147 -28.09 0.03 1.74
CA ASN A 147 -29.19 -0.83 2.20
C ASN A 147 -29.43 -2.00 1.22
N HIS A 148 -28.65 -3.08 1.34
CA HIS A 148 -28.91 -4.37 0.67
C HIS A 148 -30.05 -5.16 1.32
N SER A 149 -31.21 -4.53 1.53
CA SER A 149 -32.38 -5.10 2.23
C SER A 149 -33.67 -5.13 1.40
N ASN A 150 -33.72 -4.43 0.25
CA ASN A 150 -34.92 -4.31 -0.60
C ASN A 150 -34.74 -4.95 -1.99
N TYR A 151 -34.30 -6.21 -2.06
CA TYR A 151 -34.49 -7.02 -3.28
C TYR A 151 -34.92 -8.45 -2.94
N LYS A 152 -36.22 -8.72 -3.08
CA LYS A 152 -36.78 -10.08 -3.16
C LYS A 152 -37.02 -10.44 -4.64
N PRO A 153 -36.77 -11.69 -5.06
CA PRO A 153 -37.02 -12.10 -6.43
C PRO A 153 -38.52 -12.31 -6.70
N SER A 154 -39.08 -11.39 -7.49
CA SER A 154 -40.22 -11.59 -8.38
C SER A 154 -39.86 -10.84 -9.67
N GLY A 155 -39.98 -11.39 -10.87
CA GLY A 155 -40.80 -12.52 -11.31
C GLY A 155 -41.51 -12.03 -12.58
N ASN A 156 -41.44 -12.79 -13.67
CA ASN A 156 -41.89 -12.50 -15.04
C ASN A 156 -42.59 -11.15 -15.31
N GLU A 157 -42.05 -10.35 -16.24
CA GLU A 157 -42.84 -9.77 -17.34
C GLU A 157 -41.94 -9.31 -18.50
N ASP A 158 -42.55 -8.98 -19.63
CA ASP A 158 -42.02 -9.24 -20.98
C ASP A 158 -41.00 -8.25 -21.57
N TYR A 159 -40.37 -8.71 -22.67
CA TYR A 159 -39.60 -7.86 -23.59
C TYR A 159 -40.46 -6.76 -24.21
N VAL A 160 -40.00 -5.51 -24.14
CA VAL A 160 -40.34 -4.47 -25.13
C VAL A 160 -39.06 -3.81 -25.61
N THR A 161 -38.70 -4.03 -26.86
CA THR A 161 -37.63 -3.30 -27.56
C THR A 161 -38.21 -2.04 -28.18
N THR A 162 -37.58 -0.89 -27.94
CA THR A 162 -37.78 0.32 -28.75
C THR A 162 -36.43 0.87 -29.17
N ASP A 163 -36.11 0.75 -30.46
CA ASP A 163 -34.97 1.46 -31.05
C ASP A 163 -35.22 2.97 -31.02
N THR A 164 -34.20 3.73 -30.60
CA THR A 164 -34.05 5.14 -30.93
C THR A 164 -32.57 5.41 -31.20
N ASP A 165 -32.23 5.70 -32.46
CA ASP A 165 -30.93 6.24 -32.82
C ASP A 165 -30.76 7.63 -32.17
N ASP A 166 -29.87 7.74 -31.17
CA ASP A 166 -28.96 8.88 -30.92
C ASP A 166 -28.24 8.65 -29.58
N GLY A 167 -26.99 8.16 -29.66
CA GLY A 167 -26.28 7.58 -28.52
C GLY A 167 -25.58 8.57 -27.58
N PHE A 168 -26.31 9.23 -26.69
CA PHE A 168 -25.78 9.82 -25.45
C PHE A 168 -26.75 9.62 -24.28
N VAL A 169 -26.23 9.28 -23.09
CA VAL A 169 -27.01 9.14 -21.85
C VAL A 169 -26.49 10.13 -20.81
N GLU A 170 -27.34 11.05 -20.38
CA GLU A 170 -27.05 11.98 -19.27
C GLU A 170 -26.98 11.25 -17.92
N ILE A 171 -26.21 11.80 -16.99
CA ILE A 171 -26.07 11.30 -15.62
C ILE A 171 -26.71 12.30 -14.66
N GLU A 172 -27.88 11.95 -14.11
CA GLU A 172 -28.56 12.78 -13.12
C GLU A 172 -27.86 12.79 -11.75
N LYS A 173 -28.10 13.86 -11.00
CA LYS A 173 -27.56 14.06 -9.64
C LYS A 173 -28.33 13.26 -8.60
N VAL A 174 -27.67 12.95 -7.48
CA VAL A 174 -28.30 12.50 -6.24
C VAL A 174 -27.85 13.41 -5.10
N GLU A 175 -28.80 13.88 -4.29
CA GLU A 175 -28.55 14.73 -3.11
C GLU A 175 -28.36 13.90 -1.83
N VAL A 176 -27.74 14.50 -0.81
CA VAL A 176 -27.37 13.83 0.46
C VAL A 176 -28.22 14.36 1.61
N ILE A 177 -28.68 13.46 2.49
CA ILE A 177 -29.42 13.81 3.72
C ILE A 177 -28.79 13.07 4.91
N GLU A 178 -28.44 13.82 5.97
CA GLU A 178 -27.85 13.30 7.21
C GLU A 178 -28.92 12.86 8.24
N THR A 179 -28.58 11.93 9.14
CA THR A 179 -29.23 11.76 10.46
C THR A 179 -28.30 11.05 11.46
N GLU A 180 -28.52 11.26 12.76
CA GLU A 180 -27.52 11.04 13.83
C GLU A 180 -27.63 9.72 14.64
N LYS A 181 -26.56 9.39 15.40
CA LYS A 181 -26.48 8.79 16.77
C LYS A 181 -27.30 7.51 17.09
N THR A 182 -26.82 6.51 17.85
CA THR A 182 -25.64 6.33 18.75
C THR A 182 -25.15 4.85 18.66
N GLN A 183 -24.51 4.10 19.60
CA GLN A 183 -24.21 4.23 21.04
C GLN A 183 -22.84 3.60 21.43
N ARG A 184 -22.79 2.57 22.31
CA ARG A 184 -21.57 1.85 22.78
C ARG A 184 -21.91 0.47 23.35
N GLU A 185 -21.02 -0.52 23.18
CA GLU A 185 -20.81 -1.70 24.06
C GLU A 185 -19.30 -2.13 24.04
N GLU A 186 -18.90 -3.11 24.86
CA GLU A 186 -17.50 -3.43 25.25
C GLU A 186 -17.29 -4.92 25.59
N SER A 187 -16.08 -5.53 25.61
CA SER A 187 -14.74 -5.21 25.04
C SER A 187 -13.76 -6.41 25.28
N LYS A 188 -12.46 -6.24 24.92
CA LYS A 188 -11.27 -7.12 25.18
C LYS A 188 -11.04 -8.32 24.22
N PRO A 189 -9.81 -8.86 24.13
CA PRO A 189 -8.49 -8.20 24.22
C PRO A 189 -7.56 -8.54 23.03
N LEU A 190 -6.71 -7.59 22.60
CA LEU A 190 -6.04 -7.60 21.29
C LEU A 190 -4.54 -7.96 21.32
N THR A 191 -4.13 -8.98 22.07
CA THR A 191 -2.69 -9.23 22.35
C THR A 191 -1.89 -9.89 21.21
N SER A 192 -2.51 -10.68 20.33
CA SER A 192 -1.81 -11.37 19.23
C SER A 192 -1.52 -10.49 18.02
N LYS A 193 -2.41 -9.53 17.67
CA LYS A 193 -2.25 -8.68 16.47
C LYS A 193 -0.96 -7.83 16.52
N LEU A 194 -0.59 -7.34 17.70
CA LEU A 194 0.57 -6.45 17.86
C LEU A 194 1.89 -7.15 17.52
N GLN A 195 2.11 -8.38 17.97
CA GLN A 195 3.43 -9.03 17.89
C GLN A 195 3.87 -9.34 16.45
N ILE A 196 2.91 -9.60 15.56
CA ILE A 196 3.17 -9.86 14.13
C ILE A 196 3.54 -8.55 13.42
N LEU A 197 2.76 -7.49 13.62
CA LEU A 197 3.08 -6.14 13.12
C LEU A 197 4.43 -5.65 13.65
N GLU A 198 4.73 -5.87 14.93
CA GLU A 198 6.00 -5.45 15.54
C GLU A 198 7.22 -6.12 14.90
N ASN A 199 7.13 -7.41 14.55
CA ASN A 199 8.17 -8.13 13.82
C ASN A 199 8.30 -7.64 12.37
N ILE A 200 7.16 -7.34 11.71
CA ILE A 200 7.13 -6.73 10.36
C ILE A 200 7.75 -5.32 10.37
N THR A 201 7.64 -4.55 11.46
CA THR A 201 8.27 -3.22 11.57
C THR A 201 9.76 -3.31 11.93
N LYS A 202 10.13 -4.10 12.93
CA LYS A 202 11.52 -4.21 13.46
C LYS A 202 12.54 -4.68 12.42
N SER A 203 12.11 -5.41 11.39
CA SER A 203 13.00 -5.87 10.30
C SER A 203 13.40 -4.75 9.32
N PHE A 204 12.61 -3.67 9.20
CA PHE A 204 12.73 -2.72 8.07
C PHE A 204 13.49 -1.42 8.38
N ALA A 205 13.70 -1.08 9.65
CA ALA A 205 14.35 0.17 10.07
C ALA A 205 15.86 0.29 9.72
N LYS A 206 16.44 -0.70 9.03
CA LYS A 206 17.91 -0.87 8.91
C LYS A 206 18.50 -0.54 7.52
N THR A 207 17.67 -0.32 6.51
CA THR A 207 18.11 -0.40 5.10
C THR A 207 18.18 0.94 4.36
N PHE A 208 17.27 1.88 4.63
CA PHE A 208 17.21 3.13 3.88
C PHE A 208 18.03 4.26 4.51
N LYS A 209 19.24 4.45 3.99
CA LYS A 209 19.84 5.79 3.93
C LYS A 209 19.04 6.60 2.91
N ILE A 210 18.68 7.83 3.26
CA ILE A 210 18.19 8.82 2.28
C ILE A 210 19.43 9.41 1.62
N GLU A 211 19.68 9.06 0.35
CA GLU A 211 20.70 9.72 -0.45
C GLU A 211 20.16 11.03 -1.06
N SER A 212 21.07 11.87 -1.56
CA SER A 212 20.91 13.32 -1.64
C SER A 212 19.77 13.84 -2.53
N THR A 213 19.06 14.85 -2.04
CA THR A 213 18.29 15.82 -2.84
C THR A 213 19.22 16.57 -3.81
N LEU A 214 18.98 16.47 -5.13
CA LEU A 214 19.82 17.12 -6.16
C LEU A 214 19.06 17.61 -7.41
N SER A 215 19.33 18.88 -7.74
CA SER A 215 19.38 19.54 -9.08
C SER A 215 18.30 19.30 -10.16
N HIS A 216 17.79 20.42 -10.70
CA HIS A 216 16.95 20.56 -11.90
C HIS A 216 17.38 19.77 -13.16
N ASP A 217 18.68 19.51 -13.35
CA ASP A 217 19.25 18.96 -14.59
C ASP A 217 18.66 17.59 -14.99
N ILE A 218 18.18 16.81 -14.03
CA ILE A 218 17.59 15.47 -14.25
C ILE A 218 16.36 15.55 -15.19
N THR A 219 15.65 16.67 -15.22
CA THR A 219 14.50 16.89 -16.13
C THR A 219 14.87 16.84 -17.62
N SER A 220 16.17 16.96 -17.97
CA SER A 220 16.65 16.90 -19.35
C SER A 220 16.73 15.49 -19.95
N SER A 221 16.71 14.43 -19.12
CA SER A 221 16.89 13.05 -19.57
C SER A 221 15.58 12.35 -19.99
N VAL A 222 14.42 12.83 -19.50
CA VAL A 222 13.08 12.41 -19.95
C VAL A 222 12.47 13.52 -20.80
N ARG A 223 11.87 13.17 -21.95
CA ARG A 223 11.10 14.12 -22.77
C ARG A 223 9.70 14.36 -22.18
N PHE A 224 9.65 15.09 -21.05
CA PHE A 224 8.40 15.61 -20.52
C PHE A 224 7.71 16.54 -21.55
N SER A 225 6.42 16.32 -21.79
CA SER A 225 5.57 17.31 -22.45
C SER A 225 5.27 18.47 -21.50
N LYS A 226 4.89 19.63 -22.03
CA LYS A 226 4.41 20.73 -21.18
C LYS A 226 3.00 20.42 -20.69
N VAL A 227 2.66 20.86 -19.47
CA VAL A 227 1.28 20.73 -18.94
C VAL A 227 0.28 21.40 -19.89
N ASN A 228 0.67 22.50 -20.54
CA ASN A 228 -0.15 23.21 -21.53
C ASN A 228 -0.33 22.48 -22.88
N ASP A 229 0.34 21.34 -23.12
CA ASP A 229 0.14 20.51 -24.32
C ASP A 229 -1.05 19.52 -24.16
N MET A 230 -1.68 19.49 -22.97
CA MET A 230 -2.77 18.59 -22.59
C MET A 230 -3.98 19.31 -21.98
N GLU A 231 -5.16 18.76 -22.25
CA GLU A 231 -6.48 19.20 -21.77
C GLU A 231 -7.06 18.05 -20.92
N LEU A 232 -7.25 18.28 -19.61
CA LEU A 232 -7.96 17.37 -18.71
C LEU A 232 -9.47 17.59 -18.87
N MET A 233 -10.20 16.50 -19.11
CA MET A 233 -11.66 16.50 -19.28
C MET A 233 -12.28 15.64 -18.17
N ASP A 234 -13.28 14.82 -18.48
CA ASP A 234 -14.07 14.08 -17.48
C ASP A 234 -13.27 13.00 -16.74
N PRO A 235 -13.48 12.79 -15.42
CA PRO A 235 -12.86 11.69 -14.69
C PRO A 235 -13.46 10.34 -15.12
N ILE A 236 -12.62 9.44 -15.64
CA ILE A 236 -13.02 8.10 -16.09
C ILE A 236 -12.73 7.00 -15.05
N ALA A 237 -11.80 7.24 -14.12
CA ALA A 237 -11.56 6.37 -12.97
C ALA A 237 -10.99 7.13 -11.76
N SER A 238 -11.19 6.57 -10.57
CA SER A 238 -10.60 7.04 -9.31
C SER A 238 -10.36 5.85 -8.38
N GLY A 239 -9.18 5.78 -7.76
CA GLY A 239 -8.83 4.74 -6.80
C GLY A 239 -7.70 5.17 -5.87
N SER A 240 -7.13 4.23 -5.13
CA SER A 240 -5.97 4.46 -4.24
C SER A 240 -4.71 4.92 -4.97
N GLU A 241 -4.64 4.71 -6.29
CA GLU A 241 -3.53 5.13 -7.15
C GLU A 241 -3.71 6.50 -7.83
N GLY A 242 -4.65 7.31 -7.33
CA GLY A 242 -4.99 8.61 -7.88
C GLY A 242 -6.20 8.60 -8.82
N LYS A 243 -6.25 9.56 -9.74
CA LYS A 243 -7.40 9.80 -10.63
C LYS A 243 -6.97 9.69 -12.09
N VAL A 244 -7.81 9.05 -12.91
CA VAL A 244 -7.62 8.94 -14.35
C VAL A 244 -8.73 9.75 -15.03
N PHE A 245 -8.33 10.65 -15.90
CA PHE A 245 -9.22 11.50 -16.69
C PHE A 245 -9.20 11.08 -18.16
N TYR A 246 -10.34 11.20 -18.82
CA TYR A 246 -10.35 11.43 -20.25
C TYR A 246 -9.68 12.78 -20.52
N GLY A 247 -8.98 12.91 -21.65
CA GLY A 247 -8.38 14.17 -22.04
C GLY A 247 -7.94 14.19 -23.48
N ARG A 248 -7.31 15.31 -23.85
CA ARG A 248 -6.63 15.46 -25.14
C ARG A 248 -5.18 15.82 -24.92
N TRP A 249 -4.29 15.25 -25.71
CA TRP A 249 -2.89 15.66 -25.82
C TRP A 249 -2.54 15.80 -27.29
N LYS A 250 -2.00 16.95 -27.70
CA LYS A 250 -1.66 17.24 -29.11
C LYS A 250 -2.81 16.94 -30.11
N LYS A 251 -4.05 17.17 -29.67
CA LYS A 251 -5.34 16.89 -30.35
C LYS A 251 -5.74 15.40 -30.48
N GLN A 252 -5.00 14.47 -29.90
CA GLN A 252 -5.39 13.07 -29.79
C GLN A 252 -6.14 12.81 -28.48
N SER A 253 -7.19 11.99 -28.53
CA SER A 253 -7.90 11.50 -27.35
C SER A 253 -7.01 10.53 -26.56
N VAL A 254 -6.86 10.76 -25.26
CA VAL A 254 -5.95 10.03 -24.36
C VAL A 254 -6.61 9.78 -23.01
N ALA A 255 -6.05 8.83 -22.24
CA ALA A 255 -6.26 8.77 -20.80
C ALA A 255 -5.08 9.47 -20.09
N ILE A 256 -5.37 10.16 -18.99
CA ILE A 256 -4.37 10.90 -18.22
C ILE A 256 -4.51 10.50 -16.74
N LYS A 257 -3.56 9.70 -16.23
CA LYS A 257 -3.48 9.34 -14.80
C LYS A 257 -2.69 10.42 -14.06
N VAL A 258 -3.24 10.91 -12.95
CA VAL A 258 -2.67 11.98 -12.12
C VAL A 258 -2.29 11.41 -10.77
N ILE A 259 -1.00 11.51 -10.44
CA ILE A 259 -0.41 10.99 -9.20
C ILE A 259 0.26 12.16 -8.46
N GLU A 260 0.04 12.24 -7.15
CA GLU A 260 0.71 13.21 -6.29
C GLU A 260 2.15 12.75 -6.02
N VAL A 261 3.13 13.56 -6.44
CA VAL A 261 4.56 13.26 -6.41
C VAL A 261 5.28 14.53 -5.90
N PRO A 262 5.75 14.56 -4.64
CA PRO A 262 6.33 15.77 -4.04
C PRO A 262 7.60 16.30 -4.71
N TYR A 263 8.37 15.41 -5.36
CA TYR A 263 9.55 15.72 -6.17
C TYR A 263 9.89 14.52 -7.05
N LEU A 264 10.49 14.77 -8.22
CA LEU A 264 11.03 13.71 -9.06
C LEU A 264 12.38 13.24 -8.47
N THR A 265 12.55 11.92 -8.31
CA THR A 265 13.85 11.30 -8.00
C THR A 265 14.52 10.79 -9.28
N GLU A 266 15.83 10.61 -9.25
CA GLU A 266 16.60 10.05 -10.37
C GLU A 266 16.04 8.68 -10.81
N GLY A 267 15.87 7.74 -9.86
CA GLY A 267 15.26 6.44 -10.16
C GLY A 267 13.82 6.50 -10.68
N LEU A 268 13.04 7.52 -10.30
CA LEU A 268 11.71 7.76 -10.89
C LEU A 268 11.85 8.15 -12.37
N VAL A 269 12.71 9.12 -12.67
CA VAL A 269 13.01 9.57 -14.04
C VAL A 269 13.56 8.43 -14.90
N GLU A 270 14.40 7.55 -14.35
CA GLU A 270 14.93 6.37 -15.06
C GLU A 270 13.83 5.37 -15.47
N ASN A 271 12.94 4.96 -14.56
CA ASN A 271 11.89 4.00 -14.96
C ASN A 271 10.75 4.68 -15.73
N LEU A 272 10.52 5.99 -15.58
CA LEU A 272 9.66 6.72 -16.51
C LEU A 272 10.23 6.62 -17.94
N ASN A 273 11.54 6.82 -18.12
CA ASN A 273 12.21 6.54 -19.40
C ASN A 273 12.05 5.07 -19.84
N LEU A 274 12.18 4.10 -18.95
CA LEU A 274 11.95 2.68 -19.26
C LEU A 274 10.51 2.42 -19.76
N ILE A 275 9.51 3.01 -19.08
CA ILE A 275 8.08 2.90 -19.39
C ILE A 275 7.72 3.55 -20.75
N LEU A 276 8.35 4.66 -21.13
CA LEU A 276 8.16 5.27 -22.46
C LEU A 276 8.70 4.40 -23.61
N ASN A 277 9.64 3.50 -23.33
CA ASN A 277 10.19 2.58 -24.33
C ASN A 277 9.42 1.25 -24.42
N ILE A 278 8.40 1.03 -23.57
CA ILE A 278 7.50 -0.12 -23.67
C ILE A 278 6.56 0.06 -24.87
N SER A 279 6.78 -0.77 -25.89
CA SER A 279 6.06 -0.73 -27.16
C SER A 279 5.70 -2.16 -27.58
N HIS A 280 4.68 -2.72 -26.92
CA HIS A 280 4.24 -4.10 -27.14
C HIS A 280 2.71 -4.20 -27.19
N LYS A 281 2.18 -5.09 -28.04
CA LYS A 281 0.74 -5.17 -28.37
C LYS A 281 -0.15 -5.26 -27.13
N TYR A 282 0.24 -6.06 -26.14
CA TYR A 282 -0.56 -6.34 -24.94
C TYR A 282 -0.19 -5.47 -23.73
N CYS A 283 0.49 -4.35 -23.94
CA CYS A 283 0.85 -3.36 -22.93
C CYS A 283 0.29 -1.99 -23.33
N VAL A 284 -0.26 -1.23 -22.38
CA VAL A 284 -0.77 0.13 -22.63
C VAL A 284 0.38 1.08 -23.01
N SER A 285 0.26 1.69 -24.18
CA SER A 285 1.23 2.64 -24.73
C SER A 285 1.28 3.91 -23.88
N HIS A 286 2.47 4.24 -23.36
CA HIS A 286 2.73 5.49 -22.66
C HIS A 286 3.26 6.53 -23.66
N HIS A 287 2.48 7.59 -23.90
CA HIS A 287 2.79 8.58 -24.95
C HIS A 287 3.74 9.68 -24.48
N SER A 288 3.60 10.12 -23.22
CA SER A 288 4.49 11.10 -22.57
C SER A 288 4.16 11.22 -21.09
N PHE A 289 4.99 11.95 -20.35
CA PHE A 289 4.68 12.44 -19.02
C PHE A 289 4.67 13.97 -19.02
N SER A 290 4.04 14.57 -18.02
CA SER A 290 4.28 15.96 -17.63
C SER A 290 4.42 16.03 -16.10
N TYR A 291 5.21 16.96 -15.60
CA TYR A 291 5.35 17.19 -14.16
C TYR A 291 5.07 18.66 -13.84
N ASP A 292 4.22 18.86 -12.85
CA ASP A 292 3.86 20.16 -12.28
C ASP A 292 4.50 20.25 -10.88
N GLU A 293 5.61 20.99 -10.82
CA GLU A 293 6.41 21.21 -9.60
C GLU A 293 5.71 22.14 -8.61
N GLU A 294 4.83 23.05 -9.07
CA GLU A 294 4.06 23.96 -8.21
C GLU A 294 2.94 23.22 -7.47
N ASN A 295 2.34 22.22 -8.12
CA ASN A 295 1.23 21.43 -7.57
C ASN A 295 1.61 20.01 -7.12
N CYS A 296 2.91 19.64 -7.18
CA CYS A 296 3.44 18.31 -6.87
C CYS A 296 2.71 17.17 -7.61
N LYS A 297 2.52 17.28 -8.93
CA LYS A 297 1.73 16.32 -9.72
C LYS A 297 2.49 15.76 -10.92
N LEU A 298 2.54 14.43 -10.98
CA LEU A 298 2.94 13.68 -12.17
C LEU A 298 1.70 13.34 -12.99
N TYR A 299 1.72 13.73 -14.26
CA TYR A 299 0.71 13.43 -15.27
C TYR A 299 1.25 12.35 -16.22
N ILE A 300 0.55 11.22 -16.30
CA ILE A 300 0.88 10.09 -17.15
C ILE A 300 -0.10 10.06 -18.32
N ILE A 301 0.40 10.35 -19.53
CA ILE A 301 -0.41 10.43 -20.75
C ILE A 301 -0.28 9.09 -21.48
N MET A 302 -1.38 8.35 -21.58
CA MET A 302 -1.43 6.99 -22.11
C MET A 302 -2.57 6.83 -23.15
N GLU A 303 -2.52 5.75 -23.93
CA GLU A 303 -3.60 5.45 -24.87
C GLU A 303 -4.94 5.20 -24.14
N LEU A 304 -6.04 5.62 -24.78
CA LEU A 304 -7.39 5.50 -24.22
C LEU A 304 -8.01 4.15 -24.58
N MET A 305 -8.43 3.39 -23.56
CA MET A 305 -9.14 2.11 -23.69
C MET A 305 -10.58 2.23 -23.17
N ASN A 306 -11.51 1.39 -23.63
CA ASN A 306 -12.94 1.55 -23.29
C ASN A 306 -13.29 1.20 -21.83
N THR A 307 -12.70 0.16 -21.25
CA THR A 307 -12.97 -0.30 -19.86
C THR A 307 -11.86 -1.24 -19.37
N ASN A 308 -11.93 -1.72 -18.12
CA ASN A 308 -11.14 -2.86 -17.64
C ASN A 308 -11.98 -4.15 -17.55
N LEU A 309 -11.30 -5.31 -17.49
CA LEU A 309 -11.94 -6.63 -17.39
C LEU A 309 -12.79 -6.75 -16.11
N PHE A 310 -12.36 -6.20 -14.98
CA PHE A 310 -13.13 -6.26 -13.73
C PHE A 310 -14.51 -5.58 -13.87
N LYS A 311 -14.56 -4.37 -14.44
CA LYS A 311 -15.81 -3.65 -14.70
C LYS A 311 -16.67 -4.38 -15.72
N TYR A 312 -16.08 -4.96 -16.76
CA TYR A 312 -16.80 -5.74 -17.78
C TYR A 312 -17.47 -7.00 -17.18
N ILE A 313 -16.71 -7.80 -16.43
CA ILE A 313 -17.19 -9.06 -15.85
C ILE A 313 -18.13 -8.81 -14.66
N PHE A 314 -17.68 -8.09 -13.63
CA PHE A 314 -18.39 -8.04 -12.35
C PHE A 314 -19.43 -6.92 -12.25
N ARG A 315 -19.17 -5.75 -12.86
CA ARG A 315 -20.09 -4.59 -12.79
C ARG A 315 -21.10 -4.58 -13.95
N GLN A 316 -20.67 -4.89 -15.16
CA GLN A 316 -21.52 -4.99 -16.36
C GLN A 316 -22.12 -6.40 -16.58
N ARG A 317 -21.75 -7.39 -15.73
CA ARG A 317 -22.26 -8.77 -15.75
C ARG A 317 -22.13 -9.45 -17.12
N LYS A 318 -21.02 -9.19 -17.83
CA LYS A 318 -20.74 -9.78 -19.14
C LYS A 318 -19.95 -11.07 -19.01
N GLU A 319 -20.49 -12.16 -19.54
CA GLU A 319 -19.82 -13.46 -19.55
C GLU A 319 -18.86 -13.63 -20.73
N LEU A 320 -17.61 -13.93 -20.42
CA LEU A 320 -16.62 -14.39 -21.38
C LEU A 320 -16.80 -15.89 -21.65
N THR A 321 -16.85 -16.29 -22.92
CA THR A 321 -16.73 -17.69 -23.32
C THR A 321 -15.34 -18.23 -22.97
N LEU A 322 -15.18 -19.56 -22.91
CA LEU A 322 -13.88 -20.20 -22.68
C LEU A 322 -12.81 -19.73 -23.70
N LYS A 323 -13.22 -19.40 -24.94
CA LYS A 323 -12.34 -18.86 -25.99
C LYS A 323 -11.83 -17.46 -25.67
N GLU A 324 -12.71 -16.57 -25.21
CA GLU A 324 -12.30 -15.23 -24.76
C GLU A 324 -11.45 -15.30 -23.47
N LYS A 325 -11.76 -16.21 -22.54
CA LYS A 325 -10.95 -16.43 -21.32
C LYS A 325 -9.53 -16.88 -21.65
N VAL A 326 -9.36 -17.88 -22.52
CA VAL A 326 -8.04 -18.35 -22.98
C VAL A 326 -7.32 -17.26 -23.78
N HIS A 327 -8.02 -16.52 -24.64
CA HIS A 327 -7.43 -15.41 -25.39
C HIS A 327 -6.93 -14.29 -24.47
N ALA A 328 -7.68 -13.93 -23.43
CA ALA A 328 -7.29 -12.95 -22.43
C ALA A 328 -6.04 -13.42 -21.66
N LEU A 329 -6.06 -14.64 -21.12
CA LEU A 329 -4.92 -15.21 -20.39
C LEU A 329 -3.65 -15.27 -21.24
N HIS A 330 -3.77 -15.67 -22.50
CA HIS A 330 -2.65 -15.74 -23.44
C HIS A 330 -2.10 -14.36 -23.83
N SER A 331 -2.99 -13.38 -24.02
CA SER A 331 -2.58 -11.99 -24.30
C SER A 331 -1.82 -11.39 -23.11
N ILE A 332 -2.32 -11.62 -21.89
CA ILE A 332 -1.67 -11.19 -20.64
C ILE A 332 -0.35 -11.92 -20.44
N SER A 333 -0.25 -13.23 -20.71
CA SER A 333 0.99 -13.98 -20.50
C SER A 333 2.11 -13.55 -21.44
N ILE A 334 1.80 -13.28 -22.73
CA ILE A 334 2.77 -12.70 -23.68
C ILE A 334 3.16 -11.28 -23.24
N GLY A 335 2.20 -10.47 -22.78
CA GLY A 335 2.46 -9.13 -22.26
C GLY A 335 3.41 -9.12 -21.06
N MET A 336 3.19 -10.00 -20.08
CA MET A 336 4.05 -10.14 -18.91
C MET A 336 5.41 -10.78 -19.26
N PHE A 337 5.46 -11.73 -20.19
CA PHE A 337 6.72 -12.28 -20.69
C PHE A 337 7.60 -11.18 -21.31
N TYR A 338 7.04 -10.34 -22.19
CA TYR A 338 7.75 -9.20 -22.76
C TYR A 338 8.31 -8.26 -21.67
N LEU A 339 7.52 -7.93 -20.64
CA LEU A 339 7.96 -7.07 -19.54
C LEU A 339 9.09 -7.69 -18.72
N HIS A 340 9.08 -9.01 -18.51
CA HIS A 340 10.12 -9.74 -17.76
C HIS A 340 11.39 -10.02 -18.59
N ASP A 341 11.31 -10.06 -19.92
CA ASP A 341 12.45 -10.22 -20.83
C ASP A 341 13.20 -8.88 -21.11
N MET A 342 12.66 -7.75 -20.64
CA MET A 342 13.36 -6.45 -20.69
C MET A 342 14.64 -6.46 -19.84
N ASN A 343 15.56 -5.55 -20.17
CA ASN A 343 16.79 -5.33 -19.42
C ASN A 343 16.93 -3.84 -19.02
N PRO A 344 16.73 -3.47 -17.75
CA PRO A 344 16.31 -4.33 -16.64
C PRO A 344 14.86 -4.84 -16.79
N PRO A 345 14.49 -5.98 -16.16
CA PRO A 345 13.13 -6.48 -16.16
C PRO A 345 12.14 -5.51 -15.52
N VAL A 346 10.92 -5.43 -16.06
CA VAL A 346 9.84 -4.58 -15.56
C VAL A 346 8.82 -5.43 -14.81
N LEU A 347 8.81 -5.31 -13.49
CA LEU A 347 7.80 -5.96 -12.66
C LEU A 347 6.49 -5.15 -12.65
N ASN A 348 5.35 -5.83 -12.61
CA ASN A 348 4.04 -5.17 -12.54
C ASN A 348 3.63 -4.90 -11.08
N LEU A 349 3.73 -5.93 -10.23
CA LEU A 349 3.44 -5.95 -8.78
C LEU A 349 2.01 -5.55 -8.38
N ASP A 350 1.10 -5.36 -9.33
CA ASP A 350 -0.33 -5.09 -9.11
C ASP A 350 -1.20 -5.74 -10.22
N LEU A 351 -0.83 -6.96 -10.63
CA LEU A 351 -1.44 -7.64 -11.79
C LEU A 351 -2.80 -8.25 -11.42
N LYS A 352 -3.87 -7.50 -11.69
CA LYS A 352 -5.28 -7.82 -11.37
C LYS A 352 -6.23 -7.40 -12.50
N LEU A 353 -7.48 -7.88 -12.49
CA LEU A 353 -8.45 -7.59 -13.56
C LEU A 353 -8.86 -6.12 -13.68
N GLU A 354 -8.65 -5.35 -12.62
CA GLU A 354 -8.81 -3.89 -12.59
C GLU A 354 -7.74 -3.19 -13.46
N ASN A 355 -6.57 -3.82 -13.63
CA ASN A 355 -5.41 -3.29 -14.37
C ASN A 355 -5.23 -3.96 -15.75
N ILE A 356 -6.20 -4.77 -16.21
CA ILE A 356 -6.28 -5.24 -17.59
C ILE A 356 -7.35 -4.44 -18.32
N LEU A 357 -6.91 -3.54 -19.19
CA LEU A 357 -7.79 -2.71 -20.02
C LEU A 357 -8.19 -3.46 -21.29
N ILE A 358 -9.40 -3.17 -21.78
CA ILE A 358 -9.96 -3.76 -23.00
C ILE A 358 -10.64 -2.69 -23.86
N ASN A 359 -10.60 -2.92 -25.17
CA ASN A 359 -11.50 -2.27 -26.11
C ASN A 359 -12.67 -3.22 -26.44
N ILE A 360 -13.81 -2.64 -26.79
CA ILE A 360 -15.05 -3.36 -27.08
C ILE A 360 -15.34 -3.27 -28.58
N GLY A 361 -15.58 -4.41 -29.22
CA GLY A 361 -15.99 -4.50 -30.61
C GLY A 361 -17.47 -4.15 -30.83
N ASN A 362 -17.86 -4.01 -32.10
CA ASN A 362 -19.25 -3.72 -32.49
C ASN A 362 -20.24 -4.83 -32.09
N ASP A 363 -19.75 -6.02 -31.74
CA ASP A 363 -20.49 -7.16 -31.20
C ASP A 363 -20.63 -7.13 -29.66
N GLY A 364 -20.08 -6.09 -29.01
CA GLY A 364 -20.07 -5.94 -27.56
C GLY A 364 -19.04 -6.83 -26.84
N ARG A 365 -18.12 -7.49 -27.56
CA ARG A 365 -17.07 -8.37 -27.00
C ARG A 365 -15.72 -7.66 -26.86
N PRO A 366 -14.78 -8.17 -26.04
CA PRO A 366 -13.41 -7.64 -26.00
C PRO A 366 -12.71 -7.83 -27.35
N SER A 367 -12.28 -6.74 -27.98
CA SER A 367 -11.61 -6.71 -29.28
C SER A 367 -10.09 -6.51 -29.21
N ASP A 368 -9.62 -5.92 -28.10
CA ASP A 368 -8.20 -5.77 -27.76
C ASP A 368 -8.03 -5.81 -26.24
N ILE A 369 -6.85 -6.24 -25.76
CA ILE A 369 -6.58 -6.55 -24.34
C ILE A 369 -5.16 -6.09 -23.99
N LYS A 370 -5.01 -5.20 -23.01
CA LYS A 370 -3.73 -4.61 -22.61
C LYS A 370 -3.56 -4.50 -21.10
N ILE A 371 -2.36 -4.82 -20.61
CA ILE A 371 -1.93 -4.59 -19.21
C ILE A 371 -1.65 -3.09 -19.03
N CYS A 372 -2.12 -2.47 -17.95
CA CYS A 372 -1.72 -1.12 -17.53
C CYS A 372 -0.95 -1.13 -16.19
N ASP A 373 -0.49 0.05 -15.77
CA ASP A 373 0.12 0.34 -14.46
C ASP A 373 1.36 -0.50 -14.07
N PHE A 374 2.00 -1.15 -15.05
CA PHE A 374 3.30 -1.79 -14.92
C PHE A 374 4.42 -0.78 -14.60
N GLY A 375 5.46 -1.22 -13.88
CA GLY A 375 6.62 -0.39 -13.52
C GLY A 375 6.35 0.68 -12.45
N LEU A 376 5.18 1.34 -12.48
CA LEU A 376 4.79 2.37 -11.50
C LEU A 376 4.77 1.84 -10.06
N SER A 377 4.41 0.57 -9.87
CA SER A 377 4.42 -0.07 -8.56
C SER A 377 5.80 -0.12 -7.90
N MET A 378 6.91 -0.09 -8.66
CA MET A 378 8.26 -0.14 -8.08
C MET A 378 8.63 1.13 -7.28
N PHE A 379 7.85 2.21 -7.42
CA PHE A 379 8.04 3.46 -6.65
C PHE A 379 7.26 3.54 -5.35
N LYS A 380 6.25 2.68 -5.20
CA LYS A 380 5.48 2.61 -3.96
C LYS A 380 6.45 2.10 -2.89
N SER A 381 6.73 2.92 -1.88
CA SER A 381 7.43 2.43 -0.68
C SER A 381 6.66 1.25 -0.07
N LYS A 382 7.29 0.44 0.79
CA LYS A 382 6.56 -0.63 1.48
C LYS A 382 5.32 -0.09 2.24
N ALA A 383 5.41 1.14 2.77
CA ALA A 383 4.28 1.81 3.39
C ALA A 383 3.16 2.17 2.37
N GLU A 384 3.50 2.53 1.14
CA GLU A 384 2.51 2.82 0.08
C GLU A 384 1.89 1.56 -0.52
N PHE A 385 2.65 0.47 -0.72
CA PHE A 385 2.07 -0.85 -1.01
C PHE A 385 1.04 -1.27 0.04
N ILE A 386 1.33 -1.01 1.33
CA ILE A 386 0.40 -1.28 2.44
C ILE A 386 -0.77 -0.27 2.48
N LYS A 387 -0.61 0.94 1.94
CA LYS A 387 -1.70 1.94 1.75
C LYS A 387 -2.55 1.73 0.49
N LEU A 388 -2.18 0.84 -0.44
CA LEU A 388 -3.05 0.43 -1.57
C LEU A 388 -4.34 -0.30 -1.12
N THR A 389 -4.52 -0.47 0.18
CA THR A 389 -5.61 -1.14 0.88
C THR A 389 -6.93 -0.38 0.84
N ASP A 390 -7.50 -0.27 -0.36
CA ASP A 390 -8.95 -0.45 -0.49
C ASP A 390 -9.27 -1.82 0.17
N PRO A 391 -10.06 -1.91 1.28
CA PRO A 391 -9.72 -2.77 2.42
C PRO A 391 -9.65 -4.28 2.20
N VAL A 392 -10.13 -4.74 1.05
CA VAL A 392 -10.15 -6.15 0.61
C VAL A 392 -9.60 -6.31 -0.81
N GLY A 393 -9.69 -5.27 -1.65
CA GLY A 393 -9.51 -5.34 -3.09
C GLY A 393 -8.09 -5.73 -3.51
N THR A 394 -7.11 -4.86 -3.26
CA THR A 394 -5.73 -5.06 -3.75
C THR A 394 -5.04 -6.26 -3.08
N LEU A 395 -5.32 -6.50 -1.80
CA LEU A 395 -4.64 -7.50 -0.98
C LEU A 395 -4.73 -8.93 -1.55
N ARG A 396 -5.86 -9.29 -2.16
CA ARG A 396 -6.16 -10.66 -2.62
C ARG A 396 -5.19 -11.19 -3.69
N ALA A 397 -4.50 -10.30 -4.39
CA ALA A 397 -3.56 -10.65 -5.46
C ALA A 397 -2.08 -10.63 -5.02
N ILE A 398 -1.76 -10.08 -3.83
CA ILE A 398 -0.37 -9.87 -3.40
C ILE A 398 0.26 -11.21 -2.99
N ALA A 399 1.44 -11.50 -3.55
CA ALA A 399 2.16 -12.74 -3.28
C ALA A 399 2.61 -12.87 -1.80
N PRO A 400 2.59 -14.08 -1.21
CA PRO A 400 2.93 -14.30 0.20
C PRO A 400 4.31 -13.76 0.60
N GLU A 401 5.31 -13.84 -0.28
CA GLU A 401 6.65 -13.32 -0.03
C GLU A 401 6.69 -11.78 0.06
N ILE A 402 5.86 -11.07 -0.72
CA ILE A 402 5.76 -9.60 -0.63
C ILE A 402 5.13 -9.20 0.72
N LEU A 403 4.07 -9.90 1.13
CA LEU A 403 3.42 -9.71 2.43
C LEU A 403 4.38 -10.00 3.59
N HIS A 404 5.08 -11.14 3.53
CA HIS A 404 5.95 -11.64 4.60
C HIS A 404 7.23 -10.82 4.76
N ASN A 405 8.00 -10.62 3.68
CA ASN A 405 9.34 -9.99 3.75
C ASN A 405 9.62 -8.96 2.65
N PHE A 406 8.62 -8.61 1.82
CA PHE A 406 8.74 -7.64 0.72
C PHE A 406 9.73 -8.06 -0.39
N THR A 407 9.98 -9.36 -0.57
CA THR A 407 10.73 -9.86 -1.74
C THR A 407 9.85 -9.75 -2.98
N CYS A 408 10.11 -8.76 -3.83
CA CYS A 408 9.44 -8.63 -5.13
C CYS A 408 10.25 -9.37 -6.21
N SER A 409 9.56 -10.05 -7.13
CA SER A 409 10.18 -10.80 -8.23
C SER A 409 9.21 -11.07 -9.38
N GLU A 410 9.71 -11.56 -10.50
CA GLU A 410 8.94 -12.10 -11.62
C GLU A 410 7.94 -13.18 -11.14
N LYS A 411 8.34 -13.97 -10.15
CA LYS A 411 7.54 -15.04 -9.53
C LYS A 411 6.42 -14.51 -8.65
N SER A 412 6.49 -13.25 -8.23
CA SER A 412 5.42 -12.57 -7.50
C SER A 412 4.32 -12.11 -8.48
N ASP A 413 4.68 -11.61 -9.66
CA ASP A 413 3.71 -11.35 -10.74
C ASP A 413 3.01 -12.64 -11.21
N VAL A 414 3.74 -13.76 -11.26
CA VAL A 414 3.15 -15.09 -11.57
C VAL A 414 2.11 -15.52 -10.53
N TYR A 415 2.32 -15.22 -9.24
CA TYR A 415 1.29 -15.46 -8.22
C TYR A 415 0.03 -14.64 -8.49
N SER A 416 0.19 -13.34 -8.74
CA SER A 416 -0.90 -12.42 -9.07
C SER A 416 -1.66 -12.89 -10.32
N PHE A 417 -0.96 -13.41 -11.33
CA PHE A 417 -1.57 -14.04 -12.51
C PHE A 417 -2.36 -15.31 -12.15
N GLY A 418 -1.92 -16.14 -11.22
CA GLY A 418 -2.69 -17.27 -10.70
C GLY A 418 -4.01 -16.84 -10.04
N ILE A 419 -4.00 -15.73 -9.30
CA ILE A 419 -5.22 -15.12 -8.75
C ILE A 419 -6.11 -14.58 -9.88
N LEU A 420 -5.55 -13.89 -10.88
CA LEU A 420 -6.27 -13.38 -12.06
C LEU A 420 -6.92 -14.53 -12.87
N MET A 421 -6.21 -15.66 -13.04
CA MET A 421 -6.73 -16.88 -13.66
C MET A 421 -7.98 -17.40 -12.94
N TYR A 422 -7.96 -17.45 -11.61
CA TYR A 422 -9.14 -17.86 -10.82
C TYR A 422 -10.35 -16.97 -11.13
N GLU A 423 -10.16 -15.64 -11.11
CA GLU A 423 -11.26 -14.70 -11.34
C GLU A 423 -11.85 -14.81 -12.75
N LEU A 424 -11.01 -15.01 -13.77
CA LEU A 424 -11.49 -15.26 -15.14
C LEU A 424 -12.17 -16.63 -15.28
N LEU A 425 -11.59 -17.71 -14.76
CA LEU A 425 -12.11 -19.07 -14.92
C LEU A 425 -13.50 -19.21 -14.29
N PHE A 426 -13.64 -18.77 -13.03
CA PHE A 426 -14.84 -19.00 -12.23
C PHE A 426 -15.83 -17.84 -12.22
N GLY A 427 -15.44 -16.65 -12.70
CA GLY A 427 -16.32 -15.46 -12.70
C GLY A 427 -16.66 -14.98 -11.28
N ARG A 428 -15.72 -15.15 -10.34
CA ARG A 428 -15.84 -14.74 -8.92
C ARG A 428 -14.61 -13.98 -8.49
N VAL A 429 -14.77 -13.05 -7.55
CA VAL A 429 -13.63 -12.40 -6.90
C VAL A 429 -12.87 -13.46 -6.08
N ALA A 430 -11.55 -13.41 -6.10
CA ALA A 430 -10.72 -14.34 -5.34
C ALA A 430 -11.01 -14.22 -3.84
N TYR A 431 -11.16 -15.37 -3.17
CA TYR A 431 -11.55 -15.48 -1.77
C TYR A 431 -12.94 -14.90 -1.41
N TYR A 432 -13.83 -14.62 -2.38
CA TYR A 432 -15.14 -14.01 -2.13
C TYR A 432 -15.95 -14.70 -1.01
N ASP A 433 -16.09 -16.02 -1.04
CA ASP A 433 -16.87 -16.77 -0.05
C ASP A 433 -16.34 -16.60 1.39
N TYR A 434 -15.03 -16.35 1.54
CA TYR A 434 -14.38 -16.05 2.82
C TYR A 434 -14.63 -14.61 3.26
N LEU A 435 -14.69 -13.68 2.30
CA LEU A 435 -14.87 -12.24 2.50
C LEU A 435 -16.34 -11.80 2.66
N GLU A 436 -17.29 -12.61 2.17
CA GLU A 436 -18.73 -12.39 2.32
C GLU A 436 -19.24 -12.92 3.68
N ASN A 437 -18.65 -14.01 4.19
CA ASN A 437 -18.94 -14.58 5.50
C ASN A 437 -18.02 -14.02 6.62
N ALA A 438 -17.22 -13.00 6.29
CA ALA A 438 -16.30 -12.33 7.20
C ALA A 438 -17.01 -11.28 8.08
N ASN A 439 -16.56 -11.18 9.33
CA ASN A 439 -16.77 -10.01 10.17
C ASN A 439 -15.75 -8.92 9.80
N GLU A 440 -15.96 -7.69 10.29
CA GLU A 440 -15.07 -6.52 10.06
C GLU A 440 -13.60 -6.73 10.49
N ASN A 441 -13.26 -7.82 11.18
CA ASN A 441 -11.90 -8.16 11.58
C ASN A 441 -11.18 -9.13 10.63
N ASP A 442 -11.88 -9.80 9.73
CA ASP A 442 -11.38 -11.06 9.15
C ASP A 442 -10.58 -10.84 7.84
N GLY A 443 -10.48 -9.59 7.37
CA GLY A 443 -9.51 -9.18 6.34
C GLY A 443 -8.05 -9.31 6.80
N ASP A 444 -7.77 -9.04 8.08
CA ASP A 444 -6.48 -9.37 8.71
C ASP A 444 -6.25 -10.89 8.69
N ASP A 445 -7.29 -11.67 8.98
CA ASP A 445 -7.22 -13.12 9.01
C ASP A 445 -7.06 -13.72 7.60
N LEU A 446 -7.55 -13.07 6.53
CA LEU A 446 -7.27 -13.52 5.16
C LEU A 446 -5.76 -13.46 4.87
N LEU A 447 -5.11 -12.34 5.17
CA LEU A 447 -3.65 -12.19 5.00
C LEU A 447 -2.88 -13.20 5.87
N LEU A 448 -3.29 -13.35 7.13
CA LEU A 448 -2.70 -14.32 8.06
C LEU A 448 -2.82 -15.75 7.52
N ASN A 449 -3.99 -16.11 6.99
CA ASN A 449 -4.24 -17.41 6.40
C ASN A 449 -3.47 -17.63 5.09
N ILE A 450 -3.32 -16.62 4.23
CA ILE A 450 -2.55 -16.71 2.97
C ILE A 450 -1.07 -17.01 3.24
N VAL A 451 -0.49 -16.31 4.23
CA VAL A 451 0.95 -16.37 4.55
C VAL A 451 1.29 -17.54 5.49
N ASN A 452 0.57 -17.72 6.59
CA ASN A 452 0.93 -18.72 7.62
C ASN A 452 0.24 -20.07 7.43
N ASN A 453 -0.96 -20.09 6.85
CA ASN A 453 -1.76 -21.31 6.66
C ASN A 453 -1.86 -21.71 5.17
N HIS A 454 -1.06 -21.09 4.30
CA HIS A 454 -0.97 -21.34 2.85
C HIS A 454 -2.31 -21.30 2.11
N LYS A 455 -3.27 -20.49 2.59
CA LYS A 455 -4.62 -20.39 2.03
C LYS A 455 -4.57 -19.89 0.58
N ARG A 456 -5.31 -20.58 -0.28
CA ARG A 456 -5.55 -20.23 -1.69
C ARG A 456 -7.05 -20.26 -1.99
N PRO A 457 -7.53 -19.62 -3.08
CA PRO A 457 -8.91 -19.73 -3.52
C PRO A 457 -9.27 -21.20 -3.84
N THR A 458 -10.43 -21.64 -3.37
CA THR A 458 -10.98 -22.96 -3.67
C THR A 458 -11.87 -22.89 -4.91
N ILE A 459 -11.83 -23.95 -5.74
CA ILE A 459 -12.78 -24.11 -6.85
C ILE A 459 -14.21 -24.07 -6.26
N PRO A 460 -15.11 -23.22 -6.77
CA PRO A 460 -16.46 -23.12 -6.21
C PRO A 460 -17.23 -24.44 -6.27
N SER A 461 -17.98 -24.76 -5.21
CA SER A 461 -18.71 -26.03 -5.08
C SER A 461 -19.85 -26.20 -6.08
N ASP A 462 -20.35 -25.10 -6.63
CA ASP A 462 -21.37 -25.02 -7.68
C ASP A 462 -20.79 -24.80 -9.09
N TYR A 463 -19.45 -24.77 -9.24
CA TYR A 463 -18.82 -24.72 -10.56
C TYR A 463 -19.02 -26.02 -11.34
N THR A 464 -19.73 -25.93 -12.47
CA THR A 464 -19.99 -27.06 -13.35
C THR A 464 -18.94 -27.12 -14.47
N MET A 465 -18.19 -28.22 -14.54
CA MET A 465 -17.24 -28.49 -15.63
C MET A 465 -17.96 -28.57 -16.99
N PRO A 466 -17.33 -28.13 -18.11
CA PRO A 466 -17.91 -28.30 -19.44
C PRO A 466 -18.23 -29.76 -19.77
N THR A 467 -19.35 -29.99 -20.46
CA THR A 467 -19.79 -31.33 -20.90
C THR A 467 -19.07 -31.81 -22.16
N LEU A 468 -18.53 -30.89 -22.96
CA LEU A 468 -17.69 -31.20 -24.13
C LEU A 468 -16.28 -31.57 -23.67
N ASN A 469 -15.85 -32.81 -23.91
CA ASN A 469 -14.54 -33.34 -23.46
C ASN A 469 -13.35 -32.41 -23.78
N GLN A 470 -13.34 -31.74 -24.94
CA GLN A 470 -12.26 -30.83 -25.33
C GLN A 470 -12.26 -29.52 -24.52
N GLU A 471 -13.44 -28.91 -24.30
CA GLU A 471 -13.57 -27.74 -23.41
C GLU A 471 -13.25 -28.14 -21.95
N ARG A 472 -13.65 -29.35 -21.54
CA ARG A 472 -13.36 -29.91 -20.22
C ARG A 472 -11.87 -30.07 -19.96
N THR A 473 -11.14 -30.77 -20.84
CA THR A 473 -9.69 -30.94 -20.70
C THR A 473 -8.96 -29.59 -20.75
N SER A 474 -9.44 -28.64 -21.57
CA SER A 474 -8.91 -27.27 -21.58
C SER A 474 -9.06 -26.58 -20.21
N VAL A 475 -10.21 -26.73 -19.55
CA VAL A 475 -10.42 -26.22 -18.18
C VAL A 475 -9.57 -26.96 -17.15
N GLU A 476 -9.42 -28.29 -17.27
CA GLU A 476 -8.55 -29.09 -16.39
C GLU A 476 -7.07 -28.62 -16.48
N THR A 477 -6.57 -28.34 -17.69
CA THR A 477 -5.23 -27.74 -17.89
C THR A 477 -5.12 -26.33 -17.31
N LEU A 478 -6.14 -25.48 -17.46
CA LEU A 478 -6.12 -24.11 -16.92
C LEU A 478 -6.15 -24.11 -15.38
N ILE A 479 -6.84 -25.05 -14.75
CA ILE A 479 -6.88 -25.22 -13.29
C ILE A 479 -5.51 -25.69 -12.75
N ASP A 480 -4.88 -26.67 -13.39
CA ASP A 480 -3.53 -27.14 -13.06
C ASP A 480 -2.48 -26.01 -13.20
N MET A 481 -2.54 -25.25 -14.30
CA MET A 481 -1.67 -24.09 -14.52
C MET A 481 -1.89 -23.00 -13.47
N MET A 482 -3.14 -22.64 -13.17
CA MET A 482 -3.51 -21.69 -12.11
C MET A 482 -2.95 -22.13 -10.75
N GLN A 483 -3.09 -23.41 -10.40
CA GLN A 483 -2.58 -23.95 -9.14
C GLN A 483 -1.04 -23.95 -9.05
N LYS A 484 -0.35 -24.17 -10.18
CA LYS A 484 1.12 -24.02 -10.29
C LYS A 484 1.58 -22.57 -10.13
N CYS A 485 0.78 -21.60 -10.58
CA CYS A 485 1.11 -20.18 -10.48
C CYS A 485 1.16 -19.67 -9.03
N TRP A 486 0.37 -20.22 -8.11
CA TRP A 486 0.30 -19.77 -6.70
C TRP A 486 0.94 -20.71 -5.66
N VAL A 487 1.79 -21.65 -6.09
CA VAL A 487 2.58 -22.52 -5.20
C VAL A 487 3.38 -21.67 -4.20
N GLU A 488 3.51 -22.13 -2.95
CA GLU A 488 4.16 -21.37 -1.88
C GLU A 488 5.57 -20.91 -2.25
N ASP A 489 6.48 -21.86 -2.55
CA ASP A 489 7.84 -21.56 -3.00
C ASP A 489 7.83 -20.83 -4.36
N PRO A 490 8.27 -19.56 -4.44
CA PRO A 490 8.28 -18.80 -5.69
C PRO A 490 9.11 -19.47 -6.80
N LYS A 491 10.10 -20.30 -6.46
CA LYS A 491 10.98 -20.98 -7.42
C LYS A 491 10.27 -22.13 -8.15
N GLN A 492 9.18 -22.66 -7.59
CA GLN A 492 8.39 -23.73 -8.18
C GLN A 492 7.26 -23.22 -9.08
N ARG A 493 6.92 -21.92 -8.98
CA ARG A 493 5.99 -21.26 -9.91
C ARG A 493 6.62 -21.19 -11.31
N PRO A 494 5.86 -21.33 -12.41
CA PRO A 494 6.38 -21.26 -13.79
C PRO A 494 6.91 -19.87 -14.17
N THR A 495 7.51 -19.72 -15.34
CA THR A 495 7.76 -18.40 -15.99
C THR A 495 6.59 -18.02 -16.90
N PHE A 496 6.48 -16.75 -17.29
CA PHE A 496 5.46 -16.33 -18.27
C PHE A 496 5.70 -16.91 -19.68
N ASP A 497 6.96 -17.21 -20.03
CA ASP A 497 7.34 -18.04 -21.20
C ASP A 497 6.71 -19.44 -21.13
N GLN A 498 6.87 -20.15 -20.00
CA GLN A 498 6.27 -21.46 -19.78
C GLN A 498 4.74 -21.41 -19.76
N ILE A 499 4.14 -20.41 -19.10
CA ILE A 499 2.68 -20.18 -19.08
C ILE A 499 2.17 -19.99 -20.51
N THR A 500 2.81 -19.13 -21.30
CA THR A 500 2.46 -18.87 -22.70
C THR A 500 2.53 -20.15 -23.52
N THR A 501 3.65 -20.88 -23.42
CA THR A 501 3.88 -22.17 -24.11
C THR A 501 2.81 -23.22 -23.75
N GLU A 502 2.31 -23.27 -22.52
CA GLU A 502 1.21 -24.18 -22.15
C GLU A 502 -0.16 -23.65 -22.61
N LEU A 503 -0.39 -22.34 -22.64
CA LEU A 503 -1.64 -21.73 -23.16
C LEU A 503 -1.79 -21.92 -24.68
N GLU A 504 -0.70 -21.85 -25.46
CA GLU A 504 -0.70 -22.11 -26.92
C GLU A 504 -1.19 -23.53 -27.27
N LYS A 505 -1.03 -24.50 -26.37
CA LYS A 505 -1.47 -25.89 -26.56
C LYS A 505 -2.98 -26.08 -26.38
N ILE A 506 -3.69 -25.07 -25.87
CA ILE A 506 -5.13 -25.16 -25.57
C ILE A 506 -5.95 -24.96 -26.86
N VAL A 507 -6.06 -26.04 -27.63
CA VAL A 507 -6.90 -26.08 -28.83
C VAL A 507 -8.37 -26.13 -28.42
N LEU A 508 -9.07 -25.00 -28.55
CA LEU A 508 -10.52 -24.91 -28.40
C LEU A 508 -11.23 -25.16 -29.75
N PRO A 509 -12.43 -25.76 -29.75
CA PRO A 509 -13.19 -25.96 -30.98
C PRO A 509 -13.65 -24.61 -31.56
N CYS A 510 -13.57 -24.45 -32.88
CA CYS A 510 -14.33 -23.42 -33.58
C CYS A 510 -15.82 -23.78 -33.50
N LYS A 511 -16.63 -22.80 -33.10
CA LYS A 511 -18.09 -22.79 -33.23
C LYS A 511 -18.44 -21.89 -34.42
#